data_AF-A0A651GGE8-F1
#
_entry.id   AF-A0A651GGE8-F1
#
_cell.length_a   1.000
_cell.length_b   1.000
_cell.length_c   1.000
_cell.angle_alpha   90.00
_cell.angle_beta   90.00
_cell.angle_gamma   90.00
#
_symmetry.space_group_name_H-M   'P 1'
#
loop_
_entity.id
_entity.type
_entity.pdbx_description
1 polymer ?
#
loop_
_entity_poly.entity_id
_entity_poly.type
_entity_poly.pdbx_seq_one_letter_code
_entity_poly.pdbx_strand_id
1 'polypeptide(L)'
;MTATIEIDSSALCQESLTSISVAGGTWHLSRVSLPASNDRPLQLTVISLAEIPPLQAQAGEGVEALIARISRSYRYPEALVLCNNPDTALGPEHMAHAQGCGVLAIDTAQRELCWDAALGKGLPCYGIRDMLRLDCTRPNPQAALSALAFGLYFCHDGWPGVRITEDRQGISWASEDGCNLQARVLIRDGFEVACIEGPQGSWKDRGDEGTVRLHLSNGVHNIWTQPRFIMPRNPGPQA
;
A
#
# COMPACT_ATOMS: atom_id res chain seq x y z
N MET A 1 6.55 -17.52 -16.18
CA MET A 1 5.63 -18.13 -15.21
C MET A 1 5.61 -17.22 -14.00
N THR A 2 4.45 -16.68 -13.65
CA THR A 2 4.28 -15.81 -12.47
C THR A 2 3.89 -16.70 -11.29
N ALA A 3 4.44 -16.43 -10.11
CA ALA A 3 4.06 -17.09 -8.88
C ALA A 3 3.26 -16.11 -8.02
N THR A 4 2.16 -16.59 -7.46
CA THR A 4 1.33 -15.80 -6.53
C THR A 4 1.76 -16.10 -5.10
N ILE A 5 1.97 -15.06 -4.31
CA ILE A 5 2.23 -15.14 -2.87
C ILE A 5 1.04 -14.49 -2.16
N GLU A 6 0.52 -15.14 -1.13
CA GLU A 6 -0.49 -14.57 -0.24
C GLU A 6 0.10 -14.29 1.14
N ILE A 7 -0.20 -13.13 1.71
CA ILE A 7 0.28 -12.70 3.02
C ILE A 7 -0.90 -12.12 3.80
N ASP A 8 -1.14 -12.62 5.01
CA ASP A 8 -2.05 -11.97 5.96
C ASP A 8 -1.36 -10.72 6.53
N SER A 9 -1.87 -9.54 6.15
CA SER A 9 -1.30 -8.27 6.59
C SER A 9 -1.49 -8.01 8.08
N SER A 10 -2.43 -8.69 8.75
CA SER A 10 -2.60 -8.55 10.21
C SER A 10 -1.33 -8.96 10.95
N ALA A 11 -0.59 -9.94 10.42
CA ALA A 11 0.69 -10.38 10.97
C ALA A 11 1.77 -9.27 10.93
N LEU A 12 1.70 -8.37 9.94
CA LEU A 12 2.62 -7.22 9.85
C LEU A 12 2.34 -6.16 10.93
N CYS A 13 1.09 -6.09 11.39
CA CYS A 13 0.62 -5.12 12.39
C CYS A 13 0.65 -5.67 13.83
N GLN A 14 0.76 -6.99 14.04
CA GLN A 14 0.80 -7.60 15.38
C GLN A 14 2.08 -7.23 16.14
N GLU A 15 1.97 -6.64 17.33
CA GLU A 15 3.14 -6.14 18.08
C GLU A 15 4.16 -7.22 18.50
N SER A 16 3.69 -8.44 18.76
CA SER A 16 4.50 -9.54 19.31
C SER A 16 5.32 -10.31 18.26
N LEU A 17 5.01 -10.20 16.97
CA LEU A 17 5.65 -11.00 15.92
C LEU A 17 6.97 -10.39 15.47
N THR A 18 8.11 -11.04 15.71
CA THR A 18 9.42 -10.54 15.25
C THR A 18 9.79 -10.98 13.84
N SER A 19 9.05 -11.94 13.28
CA SER A 19 9.26 -12.43 11.91
C SER A 19 8.01 -13.08 11.34
N ILE A 20 7.94 -13.17 10.01
CA ILE A 20 6.91 -13.93 9.30
C ILE A 20 7.54 -14.76 8.17
N SER A 21 6.97 -15.94 7.91
CA SER A 21 7.39 -16.79 6.79
C SER A 21 6.72 -16.32 5.49
N VAL A 22 7.52 -16.02 4.47
CA VAL A 22 7.03 -15.54 3.16
C VAL A 22 7.77 -16.28 2.05
N ALA A 23 7.00 -17.01 1.24
CA ALA A 23 7.49 -17.70 0.04
C ALA A 23 8.77 -18.54 0.28
N GLY A 24 8.76 -19.35 1.34
CA GLY A 24 9.88 -20.22 1.70
C GLY A 24 11.07 -19.54 2.37
N GLY A 25 11.01 -18.23 2.60
CA GLY A 25 11.97 -17.48 3.41
C GLY A 25 11.31 -16.73 4.55
N THR A 26 12.03 -15.77 5.12
CA THR A 26 11.59 -15.04 6.32
C THR A 26 11.72 -13.53 6.09
N TRP A 27 10.71 -12.78 6.53
CA TRP A 27 10.85 -11.36 6.80
C TRP A 27 11.03 -11.15 8.30
N HIS A 28 11.92 -10.22 8.65
CA HIS A 28 12.13 -9.75 10.00
C HIS A 28 11.38 -8.44 10.22
N LEU A 29 10.75 -8.32 11.37
CA LEU A 29 9.91 -7.19 11.76
C LEU A 29 10.57 -6.50 12.96
N SER A 30 11.04 -5.27 12.76
CA SER A 30 11.55 -4.42 13.85
C SER A 30 10.59 -3.26 14.08
N ARG A 31 10.12 -3.12 15.32
CA ARG A 31 9.11 -2.12 15.68
C ARG A 31 9.73 -0.98 16.45
N VAL A 32 9.16 0.20 16.24
CA VAL A 32 9.48 1.39 17.01
C VAL A 32 8.21 2.18 17.26
N SER A 33 8.05 2.58 18.51
CA SER A 33 7.00 3.48 18.93
C SER A 33 7.64 4.79 19.34
N LEU A 34 7.13 5.90 18.81
CA LEU A 34 7.46 7.22 19.31
C LEU A 34 6.38 7.62 20.31
N PRO A 35 6.70 7.81 21.60
CA PRO A 35 5.80 8.55 22.48
C PRO A 35 5.70 9.97 21.91
N ALA A 36 4.53 10.32 21.36
CA ALA A 36 4.39 11.59 20.67
C ALA A 36 4.43 12.77 21.64
N SER A 37 4.84 13.92 21.11
CA SER A 37 4.74 15.22 21.79
C SER A 37 3.30 15.66 22.07
N ASN A 38 2.30 14.99 21.49
CA ASN A 38 0.86 15.31 21.56
C ASN A 38 -0.02 14.09 21.99
N ASP A 39 0.49 13.19 22.84
CA ASP A 39 -0.25 12.02 23.38
C ASP A 39 -0.73 10.95 22.38
N ARG A 40 -0.38 11.04 21.09
CA ARG A 40 -0.76 10.05 20.06
C ARG A 40 0.44 9.26 19.54
N PRO A 41 0.75 8.06 20.09
CA PRO A 41 1.96 7.35 19.75
C PRO A 41 2.00 6.98 18.26
N LEU A 42 3.15 7.20 17.61
CA LEU A 42 3.39 6.72 16.24
C LEU A 42 3.94 5.31 16.31
N GLN A 43 3.29 4.35 15.64
CA GLN A 43 3.74 2.98 15.54
C GLN A 43 4.28 2.69 14.14
N LEU A 44 5.55 2.35 14.04
CA LEU A 44 6.21 1.95 12.79
C LEU A 44 6.70 0.51 12.88
N THR A 45 6.59 -0.21 11.76
CA THR A 45 7.20 -1.52 11.55
C THR A 45 8.19 -1.42 10.39
N VAL A 46 9.43 -1.86 10.59
CA VAL A 46 10.41 -2.07 9.51
C VAL A 46 10.37 -3.53 9.11
N ILE A 47 9.95 -3.78 7.87
CA ILE A 47 9.91 -5.10 7.23
C ILE A 47 11.22 -5.28 6.48
N SER A 48 11.96 -6.36 6.73
CA SER A 48 13.31 -6.52 6.18
C SER A 48 13.69 -7.97 5.90
N LEU A 49 14.69 -8.17 5.03
CA LEU A 49 15.20 -9.51 4.69
C LEU A 49 16.24 -10.04 5.68
N ALA A 50 16.78 -9.18 6.53
CA ALA A 50 17.75 -9.52 7.55
C ALA A 50 17.28 -8.99 8.89
N GLU A 51 17.70 -9.63 9.98
CA GLU A 51 17.38 -9.14 11.32
C GLU A 51 17.96 -7.75 11.54
N ILE A 52 17.10 -6.83 11.98
CA ILE A 52 17.46 -5.45 12.30
C ILE A 52 17.48 -5.30 13.82
N PRO A 53 18.49 -4.62 14.40
CA PRO A 53 18.49 -4.33 15.82
C PRO A 53 17.19 -3.62 16.27
N PRO A 54 16.74 -3.83 17.51
CA PRO A 54 15.57 -3.14 18.04
C PRO A 54 15.69 -1.62 17.85
N LEU A 55 14.68 -1.03 17.22
CA LEU A 55 14.65 0.40 16.95
C LEU A 55 14.06 1.13 18.14
N GLN A 56 14.77 2.16 18.61
CA GLN A 56 14.31 3.02 19.68
C GLN A 56 14.17 4.45 19.18
N ALA A 57 13.12 5.11 19.64
CA ALA A 57 13.00 6.55 19.53
C ALA A 57 14.04 7.24 20.41
N GLN A 58 14.62 8.33 19.91
CA GLN A 58 15.52 9.16 20.72
C GLN A 58 14.70 10.16 21.56
N ALA A 59 15.22 10.55 22.71
CA ALA A 59 14.56 11.54 23.56
C ALA A 59 14.40 12.88 22.82
N GLY A 60 13.17 13.40 22.76
CA GLY A 60 12.83 14.63 22.06
C GLY A 60 12.79 14.51 20.53
N GLU A 61 12.89 13.30 19.97
CA GLU A 61 12.75 13.08 18.54
C GLU A 61 11.30 13.34 18.09
N GLY A 62 11.13 14.16 17.04
CA GLY A 62 9.83 14.37 16.41
C GLY A 62 9.47 13.27 15.41
N VAL A 63 8.20 13.19 15.02
CA VAL A 63 7.69 12.21 14.03
C VAL A 63 8.48 12.22 12.73
N GLU A 64 8.67 13.40 12.13
CA GLU A 64 9.41 13.52 10.86
C GLU A 64 10.87 13.07 11.00
N ALA A 65 11.52 13.44 12.10
CA ALA A 65 12.91 13.08 12.37
C ALA A 65 13.06 11.56 12.52
N LEU A 66 12.13 10.91 13.23
CA LEU A 66 12.10 9.46 13.39
C LEU A 66 11.94 8.75 12.04
N ILE A 67 10.91 9.11 11.26
CA ILE A 67 10.66 8.48 9.95
C ILE A 67 11.84 8.74 9.01
N ALA A 68 12.38 9.96 8.96
CA ALA A 68 13.53 10.29 8.13
C ALA A 68 14.79 9.50 8.54
N ARG A 69 15.03 9.30 9.84
CA ARG A 69 16.15 8.49 10.33
C ARG A 69 15.99 7.03 9.92
N ILE A 70 14.84 6.43 10.20
CA ILE A 70 14.57 5.03 9.88
C ILE A 70 14.65 4.79 8.37
N SER A 71 13.97 5.61 7.56
CA SER A 71 13.99 5.47 6.09
C SER A 71 15.34 5.80 5.44
N ARG A 72 16.27 6.47 6.15
CA ARG A 72 17.66 6.62 5.71
C ARG A 72 18.50 5.40 6.07
N SER A 73 18.31 4.85 7.25
CA SER A 73 19.03 3.65 7.71
C SER A 73 18.57 2.37 7.02
N TYR A 74 17.30 2.30 6.65
CA TYR A 74 16.64 1.11 6.12
C TYR A 74 15.95 1.49 4.82
N ARG A 75 16.65 1.22 3.72
CA ARG A 75 16.16 1.53 2.37
C ARG A 75 15.94 0.25 1.59
N TYR A 76 14.98 0.33 0.66
CA TYR A 76 14.88 -0.63 -0.42
C TYR A 76 16.25 -0.76 -1.12
N PRO A 77 16.71 -1.99 -1.45
CA PRO A 77 15.95 -3.25 -1.48
C PRO A 77 15.87 -4.04 -0.17
N GLU A 78 16.47 -3.57 0.92
CA GLU A 78 16.68 -4.39 2.12
C GLU A 78 15.54 -4.28 3.13
N ALA A 79 14.82 -3.15 3.10
CA ALA A 79 13.78 -2.88 4.07
C ALA A 79 12.70 -1.91 3.56
N LEU A 80 11.54 -1.97 4.22
CA LEU A 80 10.37 -1.14 3.95
C LEU A 80 9.77 -0.67 5.28
N VAL A 81 9.37 0.60 5.35
CA VAL A 81 8.75 1.19 6.55
C VAL A 81 7.24 1.20 6.37
N LEU A 82 6.55 0.55 7.30
CA LEU A 82 5.09 0.52 7.46
C LEU A 82 4.68 1.45 8.60
N CYS A 83 3.72 2.33 8.35
CA CYS A 83 2.99 3.04 9.41
C CYS A 83 1.73 2.26 9.79
N ASN A 84 1.67 1.77 11.03
CA ASN A 84 0.60 0.88 11.48
C ASN A 84 -0.67 1.63 11.89
N ASN A 85 -0.57 2.91 12.26
CA ASN A 85 -1.68 3.65 12.84
C ASN A 85 -1.78 5.10 12.32
N PRO A 86 -1.79 5.32 10.99
CA PRO A 86 -1.73 6.67 10.41
C PRO A 86 -2.90 7.55 10.85
N ASP A 87 -4.07 6.97 11.08
CA ASP A 87 -5.28 7.64 11.55
C ASP A 87 -5.13 8.27 12.93
N THR A 88 -4.61 7.50 13.89
CA THR A 88 -4.45 7.95 15.27
C THR A 88 -3.18 8.76 15.45
N ALA A 89 -2.07 8.39 14.80
CA ALA A 89 -0.80 9.09 14.98
C ALA A 89 -0.73 10.43 14.23
N LEU A 90 -1.26 10.50 13.01
CA LEU A 90 -1.11 11.65 12.12
C LEU A 90 -2.45 12.33 11.83
N GLY A 91 -3.44 11.55 11.40
CA GLY A 91 -4.66 12.06 10.78
C GLY A 91 -4.44 12.51 9.33
N PRO A 92 -5.50 12.56 8.51
CA PRO A 92 -5.40 12.90 7.08
C PRO A 92 -4.75 14.28 6.84
N GLU A 93 -4.97 15.23 7.73
CA GLU A 93 -4.45 16.59 7.62
C GLU A 93 -2.93 16.67 7.75
N HIS A 94 -2.29 15.74 8.46
CA HIS A 94 -0.85 15.74 8.74
C HIS A 94 -0.06 14.68 7.95
N MET A 95 -0.64 14.07 6.92
CA MET A 95 0.00 12.98 6.18
C MET A 95 1.32 13.34 5.49
N ALA A 96 1.65 14.63 5.35
CA ALA A 96 2.99 15.05 4.90
C ALA A 96 4.12 14.48 5.79
N HIS A 97 3.86 14.31 7.09
CA HIS A 97 4.84 13.76 8.04
C HIS A 97 5.13 12.28 7.80
N ALA A 98 4.30 11.56 7.03
CA ALA A 98 4.53 10.16 6.66
C ALA A 98 5.59 9.99 5.54
N GLN A 99 6.22 11.07 5.08
CA GLN A 99 7.24 10.99 4.03
C GLN A 99 8.40 10.06 4.44
N GLY A 100 8.59 8.99 3.66
CA GLY A 100 9.58 7.94 3.91
C GLY A 100 8.95 6.61 4.36
N CYS A 101 7.68 6.61 4.77
CA CYS A 101 6.89 5.39 4.84
C CYS A 101 6.61 4.89 3.42
N GLY A 102 6.93 3.62 3.15
CA GLY A 102 6.58 2.99 1.88
C GLY A 102 5.19 2.37 1.90
N VAL A 103 4.68 2.04 3.08
CA VAL A 103 3.39 1.36 3.25
C VAL A 103 2.61 1.98 4.42
N LEU A 104 1.28 2.03 4.27
CA LEU A 104 0.34 2.42 5.30
C LEU A 104 -0.65 1.27 5.56
N ALA A 105 -0.94 0.98 6.82
CA ALA A 105 -2.10 0.16 7.16
C ALA A 105 -3.39 0.91 6.77
N ILE A 106 -4.31 0.23 6.09
CA ILE A 106 -5.60 0.77 5.61
C ILE A 106 -6.79 -0.12 6.01
N ASP A 107 -6.67 -0.82 7.13
CA ASP A 107 -7.65 -1.75 7.71
C ASP A 107 -8.91 -1.07 8.26
N THR A 108 -8.97 0.26 8.33
CA THR A 108 -10.19 1.02 8.66
C THR A 108 -10.47 2.12 7.63
N ALA A 109 -11.73 2.56 7.53
CA ALA A 109 -12.10 3.67 6.66
C ALA A 109 -11.33 4.96 6.99
N GLN A 110 -11.03 5.21 8.27
CA GLN A 110 -10.25 6.39 8.67
C GLN A 110 -8.79 6.30 8.21
N ARG A 111 -8.22 5.10 8.19
CA ARG A 111 -6.87 4.87 7.65
C ARG A 111 -6.84 4.97 6.12
N GLU A 112 -7.90 4.55 5.43
CA GLU A 112 -8.06 4.82 3.99
C GLU A 112 -8.09 6.32 3.68
N LEU A 113 -8.79 7.13 4.48
CA LEU A 113 -8.76 8.60 4.31
C LEU A 113 -7.34 9.17 4.49
N CYS A 114 -6.54 8.61 5.41
CA CYS A 114 -5.15 8.99 5.56
C CYS A 114 -4.31 8.60 4.32
N TRP A 115 -4.58 7.43 3.75
CA TRP A 115 -3.91 7.01 2.52
C TRP A 115 -4.27 7.93 1.34
N ASP A 116 -5.55 8.25 1.15
CA ASP A 116 -5.99 9.18 0.12
C ASP A 116 -5.35 10.57 0.27
N ALA A 117 -5.27 11.08 1.51
CA ALA A 117 -4.60 12.35 1.81
C ALA A 117 -3.08 12.30 1.53
N ALA A 118 -2.42 11.16 1.75
CA ALA A 118 -1.01 10.97 1.41
C ALA A 118 -0.79 10.98 -0.11
N LEU A 119 -1.65 10.30 -0.87
CA LEU A 119 -1.63 10.31 -2.34
C LEU A 119 -1.93 11.69 -2.92
N GLY A 120 -2.84 12.42 -2.27
CA GLY A 120 -3.12 13.85 -2.50
C GLY A 120 -1.86 14.73 -2.50
N LYS A 121 -0.97 14.44 -1.54
CA LYS A 121 0.32 15.13 -1.36
C LYS A 121 1.43 14.56 -2.25
N GLY A 122 1.13 13.58 -3.10
CA GLY A 122 2.10 12.94 -3.99
C GLY A 122 3.09 12.01 -3.26
N LEU A 123 2.75 11.52 -2.06
CA LEU A 123 3.60 10.56 -1.36
C LEU A 123 3.55 9.19 -2.04
N PRO A 124 4.70 8.56 -2.34
CA PRO A 124 4.75 7.26 -2.99
C PRO A 124 4.56 6.13 -1.96
N CYS A 125 3.36 6.03 -1.38
CA CYS A 125 3.03 5.02 -0.38
C CYS A 125 1.86 4.12 -0.81
N TYR A 126 1.93 2.85 -0.41
CA TYR A 126 0.97 1.81 -0.77
C TYR A 126 0.15 1.38 0.46
N GLY A 127 -1.06 0.88 0.22
CA GLY A 127 -1.97 0.44 1.28
C GLY A 127 -1.85 -1.06 1.52
N ILE A 128 -1.86 -1.49 2.78
CA ILE A 128 -2.04 -2.90 3.15
C ILE A 128 -3.28 -3.09 4.05
N ARG A 129 -4.04 -4.14 3.77
CA ARG A 129 -5.19 -4.59 4.55
C ARG A 129 -5.44 -6.08 4.25
N ASP A 130 -6.05 -6.78 5.21
CA ASP A 130 -6.53 -8.15 5.10
C ASP A 130 -5.48 -9.05 4.42
N MET A 131 -5.81 -9.67 3.29
CA MET A 131 -4.91 -10.52 2.53
C MET A 131 -4.24 -9.74 1.39
N LEU A 132 -2.92 -9.84 1.30
CA LEU A 132 -2.12 -9.30 0.20
C LEU A 132 -1.88 -10.40 -0.83
N ARG A 133 -2.28 -10.17 -2.08
CA ARG A 133 -1.95 -11.05 -3.20
C ARG A 133 -0.89 -10.39 -4.08
N LEU A 134 0.31 -10.97 -4.09
CA LEU A 134 1.47 -10.45 -4.80
C LEU A 134 1.80 -11.34 -6.00
N ASP A 135 1.92 -10.74 -7.17
CA ASP A 135 2.32 -11.44 -8.39
C ASP A 135 3.82 -11.25 -8.63
N CYS A 136 4.58 -12.29 -8.29
CA CYS A 136 6.04 -12.26 -8.30
C CYS A 136 6.60 -13.11 -9.45
N THR A 137 7.70 -12.66 -10.06
CA THR A 137 8.42 -13.47 -11.07
C THR A 137 9.05 -14.73 -10.47
N ARG A 138 9.38 -14.69 -9.18
CA ARG A 138 9.90 -15.81 -8.39
C ARG A 138 9.28 -15.77 -6.99
N PRO A 139 8.84 -16.92 -6.43
CA PRO A 139 8.28 -16.96 -5.09
C PRO A 139 9.42 -16.96 -4.05
N ASN A 140 9.92 -15.79 -3.68
CA ASN A 140 10.94 -15.65 -2.64
C ASN A 140 10.71 -14.36 -1.83
N PRO A 141 11.26 -14.22 -0.61
CA PRO A 141 10.96 -13.08 0.26
C PRO A 141 11.42 -11.73 -0.32
N GLN A 142 12.50 -11.70 -1.11
CA GLN A 142 12.97 -10.46 -1.74
C GLN A 142 12.00 -9.99 -2.82
N ALA A 143 11.49 -10.90 -3.64
CA ALA A 143 10.51 -10.59 -4.68
C ALA A 143 9.20 -10.06 -4.06
N ALA A 144 8.73 -10.67 -2.98
CA ALA A 144 7.56 -10.17 -2.25
C ALA A 144 7.80 -8.78 -1.64
N LEU A 145 8.98 -8.53 -1.05
CA LEU A 145 9.29 -7.22 -0.46
C LEU A 145 9.38 -6.14 -1.54
N SER A 146 9.92 -6.50 -2.71
CA SER A 146 9.95 -5.64 -3.89
C SER A 146 8.55 -5.34 -4.41
N ALA A 147 7.68 -6.34 -4.45
CA ALA A 147 6.29 -6.14 -4.84
C ALA A 147 5.57 -5.15 -3.91
N LEU A 148 5.78 -5.23 -2.59
CA LEU A 148 5.27 -4.22 -1.66
C LEU A 148 5.85 -2.83 -1.90
N ALA A 149 7.16 -2.74 -2.11
CA ALA A 149 7.85 -1.46 -2.30
C ALA A 149 7.51 -0.73 -3.61
N PHE A 150 6.92 -1.43 -4.59
CA PHE A 150 6.54 -0.87 -5.90
C PHE A 150 5.05 -1.02 -6.23
N GLY A 151 4.22 -1.45 -5.28
CA GLY A 151 2.78 -1.57 -5.47
C GLY A 151 2.33 -2.70 -6.41
N LEU A 152 3.14 -3.74 -6.61
CA LEU A 152 2.83 -4.88 -7.49
C LEU A 152 2.01 -5.95 -6.76
N TYR A 153 0.91 -5.53 -6.14
CA TYR A 153 0.01 -6.39 -5.37
C TYR A 153 -1.40 -5.78 -5.29
N PHE A 154 -2.35 -6.51 -4.74
CA PHE A 154 -3.63 -5.95 -4.29
C PHE A 154 -4.02 -6.55 -2.94
N CYS A 155 -4.90 -5.87 -2.22
CA CYS A 155 -5.47 -6.34 -0.97
C CYS A 155 -6.86 -6.92 -1.23
N HIS A 156 -7.27 -7.96 -0.50
CA HIS A 156 -8.62 -8.50 -0.55
C HIS A 156 -9.07 -9.08 0.81
N ASP A 157 -10.38 -9.06 1.08
CA ASP A 157 -10.99 -9.56 2.32
C ASP A 157 -11.36 -11.06 2.25
N GLY A 158 -10.51 -11.86 1.61
CA GLY A 158 -10.68 -13.32 1.48
C GLY A 158 -11.22 -13.81 0.14
N TRP A 159 -11.52 -12.91 -0.81
CA TRP A 159 -11.90 -13.29 -2.17
C TRP A 159 -10.88 -12.82 -3.22
N PRO A 160 -9.99 -13.71 -3.69
CA PRO A 160 -9.02 -13.39 -4.73
C PRO A 160 -9.56 -13.65 -6.15
N GLY A 161 -10.85 -13.97 -6.31
CA GLY A 161 -11.51 -14.45 -7.54
C GLY A 161 -11.67 -13.40 -8.64
N VAL A 162 -10.72 -12.48 -8.74
CA VAL A 162 -10.64 -11.45 -9.78
C VAL A 162 -9.27 -11.51 -10.41
N ARG A 163 -9.26 -11.54 -11.74
CA ARG A 163 -8.06 -11.30 -12.53
C ARG A 163 -7.95 -9.80 -12.79
N ILE A 164 -6.82 -9.22 -12.41
CA ILE A 164 -6.49 -7.83 -12.68
C ILE A 164 -5.31 -7.81 -13.65
N THR A 165 -5.41 -7.03 -14.71
CA THR A 165 -4.32 -6.82 -15.67
C THR A 165 -4.07 -5.33 -15.82
N GLU A 166 -2.83 -4.94 -15.59
CA GLU A 166 -2.39 -3.56 -15.64
C GLU A 166 -1.32 -3.39 -16.72
N ASP A 167 -1.43 -2.32 -17.50
CA ASP A 167 -0.39 -1.91 -18.44
C ASP A 167 -0.15 -0.39 -18.37
N ARG A 168 0.56 0.17 -19.36
CA ARG A 168 0.84 1.62 -19.41
C ARG A 168 -0.36 2.47 -19.82
N GLN A 169 -1.41 1.87 -20.35
CA GLN A 169 -2.60 2.56 -20.85
C GLN A 169 -3.74 2.53 -19.85
N GLY A 170 -3.77 1.56 -18.94
CA GLY A 170 -4.84 1.45 -17.98
C GLY A 170 -4.86 0.13 -17.22
N ILE A 171 -6.06 -0.22 -16.76
CA ILE A 171 -6.31 -1.39 -15.94
C ILE A 171 -7.58 -2.08 -16.41
N SER A 172 -7.54 -3.40 -16.50
CA SER A 172 -8.70 -4.24 -16.78
C SER A 172 -8.88 -5.28 -15.69
N TRP A 173 -10.13 -5.72 -15.52
CA TRP A 173 -10.49 -6.72 -14.54
C TRP A 173 -11.55 -7.67 -15.09
N ALA A 174 -11.54 -8.88 -14.58
CA ALA A 174 -12.56 -9.88 -14.81
C ALA A 174 -12.74 -10.74 -13.56
N SER A 175 -13.99 -10.93 -13.13
CA SER A 175 -14.34 -11.95 -12.15
C SER A 175 -14.10 -13.33 -12.78
N GLU A 176 -13.47 -14.23 -12.02
CA GLU A 176 -13.16 -15.59 -12.49
C GLU A 176 -14.37 -16.53 -12.36
N ASP A 177 -15.33 -16.19 -11.50
CA ASP A 177 -16.58 -16.93 -11.26
C ASP A 177 -17.80 -16.33 -12.01
N GLY A 178 -17.61 -15.25 -12.76
CA GLY A 178 -18.65 -14.57 -13.53
C GLY A 178 -19.62 -13.74 -12.69
N CYS A 179 -19.34 -13.49 -11.40
CA CYS A 179 -20.17 -12.62 -10.58
C CYS A 179 -20.06 -11.15 -11.01
N ASN A 180 -21.12 -10.37 -10.76
CA ASN A 180 -21.09 -8.94 -11.05
C ASN A 180 -20.20 -8.21 -10.03
N LEU A 181 -19.30 -7.38 -10.56
CA LEU A 181 -18.47 -6.47 -9.80
C LEU A 181 -19.01 -5.05 -9.92
N GLN A 182 -18.93 -4.29 -8.84
CA GLN A 182 -18.96 -2.85 -8.85
C GLN A 182 -17.51 -2.36 -8.75
N ALA A 183 -17.01 -1.77 -9.83
CA ALA A 183 -15.65 -1.23 -9.91
C ALA A 183 -15.67 0.29 -9.80
N ARG A 184 -15.09 0.82 -8.73
CA ARG A 184 -14.93 2.26 -8.50
C ARG A 184 -13.52 2.67 -8.89
N VAL A 185 -13.40 3.60 -9.82
CA VAL A 185 -12.12 4.19 -10.25
C VAL A 185 -11.89 5.45 -9.43
N LEU A 186 -10.82 5.44 -8.64
CA LEU A 186 -10.48 6.49 -7.70
C LEU A 186 -9.19 7.17 -8.15
N ILE A 187 -9.18 8.49 -8.18
CA ILE A 187 -8.01 9.31 -8.49
C ILE A 187 -7.45 9.98 -7.23
N ARG A 188 -6.56 10.97 -7.40
CA ARG A 188 -5.99 11.76 -6.30
C ARG A 188 -7.06 12.19 -5.28
N ASP A 189 -6.69 12.18 -3.99
CA ASP A 189 -7.55 12.51 -2.85
C ASP A 189 -8.76 11.56 -2.67
N GLY A 190 -8.75 10.39 -3.31
CA GLY A 190 -9.83 9.41 -3.22
C GLY A 190 -11.07 9.79 -4.03
N PHE A 191 -10.96 10.73 -4.98
CA PHE A 191 -12.09 11.16 -5.78
C PHE A 191 -12.53 10.09 -6.78
N GLU A 192 -13.81 9.75 -6.81
CA GLU A 192 -14.37 8.78 -7.74
C GLU A 192 -14.67 9.41 -9.11
N VAL A 193 -14.05 8.89 -10.17
CA VAL A 193 -14.24 9.38 -11.54
C VAL A 193 -15.10 8.46 -12.40
N ALA A 194 -15.29 7.22 -11.97
CA ALA A 194 -16.16 6.26 -12.65
C ALA A 194 -16.61 5.15 -11.70
N CYS A 195 -17.82 4.66 -11.95
CA CYS A 195 -18.35 3.41 -11.39
C CYS A 195 -18.80 2.53 -12.56
N ILE A 196 -18.25 1.33 -12.65
CA ILE A 196 -18.48 0.39 -13.75
C ILE A 196 -19.01 -0.92 -13.16
N GLU A 197 -20.16 -1.36 -13.63
CA GLU A 197 -20.80 -2.59 -13.18
C GLU A 197 -20.70 -3.71 -14.23
N GLY A 198 -20.47 -4.93 -13.77
CA GLY A 198 -20.47 -6.13 -14.58
C GLY A 198 -19.38 -7.13 -14.18
N PRO A 199 -19.35 -8.32 -14.79
CA PRO A 199 -18.36 -9.35 -14.47
C PRO A 199 -16.97 -9.02 -15.00
N GLN A 200 -16.86 -8.04 -15.90
CA GLN A 200 -15.60 -7.59 -16.48
C GLN A 200 -15.67 -6.09 -16.78
N GLY A 201 -14.52 -5.43 -16.81
CA GLY A 201 -14.43 -4.03 -17.17
C GLY A 201 -13.00 -3.59 -17.46
N SER A 202 -12.87 -2.35 -17.89
CA SER A 202 -11.57 -1.71 -18.08
C SER A 202 -11.66 -0.21 -17.91
N TRP A 203 -10.55 0.37 -17.48
CA TRP A 203 -10.32 1.81 -17.38
C TRP A 203 -9.09 2.16 -18.20
N LYS A 204 -9.14 3.29 -18.92
CA LYS A 204 -8.03 3.83 -19.70
C LYS A 204 -7.62 5.19 -19.14
N ASP A 205 -6.34 5.33 -18.83
CA ASP A 205 -5.76 6.55 -18.28
C ASP A 205 -5.82 7.69 -19.32
N ARG A 206 -6.17 8.88 -18.85
CA ARG A 206 -6.30 10.11 -19.63
C ARG A 206 -5.02 10.92 -19.57
N GLY A 207 -4.26 10.82 -18.48
CA GLY A 207 -2.97 11.46 -18.27
C GLY A 207 -3.00 12.60 -17.25
N ASP A 208 -4.18 13.01 -16.76
CA ASP A 208 -4.35 14.12 -15.82
C ASP A 208 -4.76 13.70 -14.41
N GLU A 209 -4.92 12.39 -14.17
CA GLU A 209 -5.41 11.85 -12.90
C GLU A 209 -4.41 11.98 -11.74
N GLY A 210 -3.11 12.04 -12.06
CA GLY A 210 -2.01 11.99 -11.09
C GLY A 210 -1.81 10.61 -10.46
N THR A 211 -2.86 10.03 -9.88
CA THR A 211 -2.90 8.64 -9.42
C THR A 211 -4.21 7.98 -9.84
N VAL A 212 -4.19 6.67 -10.13
CA VAL A 212 -5.39 5.86 -10.39
C VAL A 212 -5.33 4.59 -9.54
N ARG A 213 -6.41 4.29 -8.82
CA ARG A 213 -6.62 3.00 -8.14
C ARG A 213 -8.06 2.51 -8.35
N LEU A 214 -8.24 1.20 -8.33
CA LEU A 214 -9.53 0.53 -8.31
C LEU A 214 -9.89 0.05 -6.91
N HIS A 215 -11.16 0.22 -6.56
CA HIS A 215 -11.85 -0.54 -5.52
C HIS A 215 -12.93 -1.39 -6.19
N LEU A 216 -12.79 -2.72 -6.09
CA LEU A 216 -13.78 -3.66 -6.63
C LEU A 216 -14.58 -4.25 -5.49
N SER A 217 -15.89 -4.39 -5.66
CA SER A 217 -16.76 -5.07 -4.71
C SER A 217 -17.77 -5.96 -5.44
N ASN A 218 -18.13 -7.09 -4.84
CA ASN A 218 -19.28 -7.90 -5.26
C ASN A 218 -20.47 -7.81 -4.27
N GLY A 219 -20.44 -6.82 -3.37
CA GLY A 219 -21.41 -6.63 -2.30
C GLY A 219 -21.12 -7.40 -1.00
N VAL A 220 -20.24 -8.41 -1.04
CA VAL A 220 -19.79 -9.18 0.13
C VAL A 220 -18.31 -8.95 0.38
N HIS A 221 -17.53 -9.04 -0.69
CA HIS A 221 -16.08 -8.97 -0.69
C HIS A 221 -15.58 -7.73 -1.40
N ASN A 222 -14.35 -7.34 -1.07
CA ASN A 222 -13.70 -6.15 -1.54
C ASN A 222 -12.25 -6.45 -1.98
N ILE A 223 -11.83 -5.76 -3.03
CA ILE A 223 -10.45 -5.75 -3.52
C ILE A 223 -9.99 -4.30 -3.65
N TRP A 224 -8.82 -4.00 -3.10
CA TRP A 224 -8.15 -2.70 -3.18
C TRP A 224 -6.85 -2.84 -3.97
N THR A 225 -6.78 -2.20 -5.12
CA THR A 225 -5.54 -2.13 -5.90
C THR A 225 -4.66 -0.99 -5.42
N GLN A 226 -3.37 -1.07 -5.73
CA GLN A 226 -2.41 -0.02 -5.40
C GLN A 226 -2.50 1.15 -6.40
N PRO A 227 -2.19 2.38 -5.95
CA PRO A 227 -2.18 3.55 -6.80
C PRO A 227 -1.11 3.42 -7.88
N ARG A 228 -1.55 3.61 -9.10
CA ARG A 228 -0.69 3.81 -10.27
C ARG A 228 -0.42 5.29 -10.43
N PHE A 229 0.85 5.68 -10.52
CA PHE A 229 1.22 7.08 -10.72
C PHE A 229 1.18 7.41 -12.21
N ILE A 230 0.27 8.30 -12.60
CA ILE A 230 0.03 8.66 -13.99
C ILE A 230 0.83 9.93 -14.30
N MET A 231 1.77 9.81 -15.25
CA MET A 231 2.50 10.96 -15.75
C MET A 231 1.62 11.80 -16.69
N PRO A 232 1.66 13.14 -16.58
CA PRO A 232 1.08 14.04 -17.57
C PRO A 232 1.53 13.66 -18.98
N ARG A 233 0.58 13.45 -19.88
CA ARG A 233 0.90 13.41 -21.31
C ARG A 233 1.42 14.80 -21.65
N ASN A 234 2.66 14.90 -22.11
CA ASN A 234 3.18 16.16 -22.64
C ASN A 234 2.15 16.67 -23.65
N PRO A 235 1.56 17.86 -23.44
CA PRO A 235 0.78 18.47 -24.51
C PRO A 235 1.76 18.60 -25.67
N GLY A 236 1.51 17.85 -26.75
CA GLY A 236 2.29 18.04 -27.97
C GLY A 236 2.27 19.53 -28.34
N PRO A 237 3.25 20.03 -29.10
CA PRO A 237 3.21 21.40 -29.59
C PRO A 237 1.83 21.63 -30.19
N GLN A 238 1.09 22.61 -29.65
CA GLN A 238 -0.20 23.00 -30.18
C GLN A 238 0.04 23.38 -31.65
N ALA A 239 -0.52 22.57 -32.55
CA ALA A 239 -0.43 22.79 -33.99
C ALA A 239 -1.41 23.90 -34.41
#